data_AF-A0A1V5KR18-F1
#
_entry.id   AF-A0A1V5KR18-F1
#
_cell.length_a   1.000
_cell.length_b   1.000
_cell.length_c   1.000
_cell.angle_alpha   90.00
_cell.angle_beta   90.00
_cell.angle_gamma   90.00
#
_symmetry.space_group_name_H-M   'P 1'
#
loop_
_entity.id
_entity.type
_entity.pdbx_description
1 polymer ?
#
loop_
_entity_poly.entity_id
_entity_poly.type
_entity_poly.pdbx_seq_one_letter_code
_entity_poly.pdbx_strand_id
1 'polypeptide(L)' 'MGDKTFGKGIVQTVYPLDNGAGLKLTTARYLTPNRNDIHEIGIEPDIKVQPSSDRSRDSQLDRALELMKQRIAG' A
#
# COMPACT_ATOMS: atom_id res chain seq x y z
N MET A 1 -9.87 -0.18 -3.34
CA MET A 1 -10.26 1.14 -3.88
C MET A 1 -9.45 2.21 -3.16
N GLY A 2 -9.30 3.40 -3.74
CA GLY A 2 -8.49 4.47 -3.17
C GLY A 2 -7.57 5.09 -4.22
N ASP A 3 -6.33 5.40 -3.84
CA ASP A 3 -5.29 5.85 -4.76
C ASP A 3 -4.08 4.90 -4.73
N LYS A 4 -3.16 5.06 -5.69
CA LYS A 4 -1.94 4.28 -5.79
C LYS A 4 -1.14 4.33 -4.48
N THR A 5 -0.71 3.17 -3.98
CA THR A 5 0.13 3.11 -2.78
C THR A 5 1.55 3.59 -3.05
N PHE A 6 2.29 4.00 -2.02
CA PHE A 6 3.68 4.46 -2.16
C PHE A 6 4.68 3.43 -2.74
N GLY A 7 4.52 2.13 -2.47
CA GLY A 7 5.45 1.10 -2.98
C GLY A 7 6.70 0.86 -2.14
N LYS A 8 6.58 0.82 -0.80
CA LYS A 8 7.68 0.31 0.03
C LYS A 8 7.61 -1.22 0.10
N GLY A 9 8.33 -1.89 -0.79
CA GLY A 9 8.32 -3.34 -0.97
C GLY A 9 9.55 -4.08 -0.44
N ILE A 10 10.34 -3.48 0.45
CA ILE A 10 11.62 -4.05 0.92
C ILE A 10 11.67 -4.25 2.42
N VAL A 11 12.41 -5.27 2.84
CA VAL A 11 12.82 -5.48 4.24
C VAL A 11 14.24 -4.98 4.42
N GLN A 12 14.46 -4.20 5.48
CA GLN A 12 15.78 -3.70 5.83
C GLN A 12 16.16 -4.20 7.22
N THR A 13 17.34 -4.80 7.33
CA THR A 13 17.92 -5.28 8.59
C THR A 13 19.07 -4.36 8.99
N VAL A 14 19.18 -4.08 10.28
CA VAL A 14 20.32 -3.33 10.84
C VAL A 14 21.28 -4.32 11.48
N TYR A 15 22.53 -4.29 11.02
CA TYR A 15 23.63 -5.09 11.56
C TYR A 15 24.53 -4.18 12.41
N PRO A 16 24.68 -4.44 13.72
CA PRO A 16 25.60 -3.66 14.55
C PRO A 16 27.05 -3.95 14.15
N LEU A 17 27.92 -2.94 14.27
CA LEU A 17 29.35 -3.04 14.06
C LEU A 17 30.10 -2.82 15.38
N ASP A 18 31.29 -3.42 15.52
CA ASP A 18 32.05 -3.44 16.78
C ASP A 18 32.46 -2.05 17.28
N ASN A 19 32.54 -1.07 16.38
CA ASN A 19 32.85 0.32 16.71
C ASN A 19 31.61 1.14 17.16
N GLY A 20 30.47 0.49 17.39
CA GLY A 20 29.22 1.14 17.80
C GLY A 20 28.39 1.71 16.64
N ALA A 21 28.84 1.58 15.39
CA ALA A 21 28.05 1.94 14.21
C ALA A 21 27.04 0.84 13.84
N GLY A 22 26.21 1.11 12.82
CA GLY A 22 25.25 0.13 12.29
C GLY A 22 25.15 0.19 10.77
N LEU A 23 25.12 -0.99 10.13
CA LEU A 23 24.91 -1.17 8.70
C LEU A 23 23.45 -1.51 8.44
N LYS A 24 22.73 -0.63 7.72
CA LYS A 24 21.36 -0.91 7.28
C LYS A 24 21.37 -1.50 5.87
N LEU A 25 20.97 -2.75 5.75
CA LEU A 25 21.01 -3.49 4.49
C LEU A 25 19.61 -3.97 4.10
N THR A 26 19.27 -3.83 2.82
CA THR A 26 18.07 -4.44 2.26
C THR A 26 18.30 -5.94 2.07
N THR A 27 17.49 -6.76 2.73
CA THR A 27 17.70 -8.22 2.82
C THR A 27 16.63 -9.02 2.09
N ALA A 28 15.46 -8.43 1.82
CA ALA A 28 14.39 -9.10 1.10
C ALA A 28 13.48 -8.11 0.35
N ARG A 29 12.68 -8.67 -0.58
CA ARG A 29 11.62 -7.96 -1.32
C ARG A 29 10.29 -8.69 -1.14
N TYR A 30 9.22 -7.93 -1.02
CA TYR A 30 7.85 -8.43 -1.13
C TYR A 30 7.42 -8.44 -2.59
N LEU A 31 6.94 -9.58 -3.05
CA LEU A 31 6.37 -9.74 -4.39
C LEU A 31 4.88 -10.03 -4.28
N THR A 32 4.13 -9.65 -5.31
CA THR A 32 2.73 -10.10 -5.45
C THR A 32 2.69 -11.62 -5.70
N PRO A 33 1.52 -12.28 -5.57
CA PRO A 33 1.38 -13.69 -5.94
C PRO A 33 1.82 -14.00 -7.37
N ASN A 34 1.68 -13.03 -8.28
CA ASN A 34 2.13 -13.11 -9.66
C ASN A 34 3.61 -12.76 -9.85
N ARG A 35 4.38 -12.66 -8.76
CA ARG A 35 5.82 -12.36 -8.71
C ARG A 35 6.22 -10.96 -9.21
N ASN A 36 5.30 -9.99 -9.20
CA ASN A 36 5.63 -8.61 -9.53
C ASN A 36 6.31 -7.93 -8.32
N ASP A 37 7.41 -7.21 -8.56
CA ASP A 37 8.01 -6.32 -7.55
C ASP A 37 7.13 -5.09 -7.36
N ILE A 38 6.95 -4.69 -6.11
CA ILE A 38 6.12 -3.54 -5.71
C ILE A 38 6.97 -2.38 -5.19
N HIS A 39 8.29 -2.58 -5.02
CA HIS A 39 9.17 -1.55 -4.50
C HIS A 39 9.34 -0.41 -5.51
N GLU A 40 9.14 0.83 -5.06
CA GLU A 40 9.14 2.07 -5.86
C GLU A 40 8.03 2.16 -6.92
N ILE A 41 7.24 1.10 -7.07
CA ILE A 41 6.15 1.00 -8.03
C ILE A 41 4.80 1.18 -7.34
N GLY A 42 4.58 0.52 -6.19
CA GLY A 42 3.28 0.51 -5.52
C GLY A 42 2.25 -0.40 -6.18
N ILE A 43 1.03 -0.40 -5.64
CA ILE A 43 -0.14 -1.12 -6.15
C ILE A 43 -1.17 -0.10 -6.62
N GLU A 44 -1.65 -0.25 -7.85
CA GLU A 44 -2.79 0.50 -8.37
C GLU A 44 -4.09 -0.10 -7.81
N PRO A 45 -5.03 0.73 -7.32
CA PRO A 45 -6.32 0.22 -6.89
C PRO A 45 -7.19 -0.13 -8.09
N ASP A 46 -7.98 -1.21 -8.00
CA ASP A 46 -8.95 -1.58 -9.05
C ASP A 46 -10.02 -0.50 -9.26
N ILE A 47 -10.31 0.29 -8.23
CA ILE A 47 -11.28 1.37 -8.24
C ILE A 47 -10.61 2.62 -7.66
N LYS A 48 -10.38 3.63 -8.49
CA LYS A 48 -9.84 4.91 -8.03
C LYS A 48 -10.90 5.72 -7.29
N VAL A 49 -10.52 6.28 -6.14
CA VAL A 49 -11.36 7.16 -5.33
C VAL A 49 -10.52 8.36 -4.93
N GLN A 50 -10.94 9.55 -5.34
CA GLN A 50 -10.28 10.78 -4.93
C GLN A 50 -10.71 11.13 -3.49
N PRO A 51 -9.76 11.52 -2.62
CA PRO A 51 -10.10 11.95 -1.27
C PRO A 51 -10.98 13.21 -1.32
N SER A 52 -11.96 13.30 -0.44
CA SER A 52 -12.74 14.52 -0.26
C SER A 52 -11.87 15.65 0.27
N SER A 53 -12.14 16.88 -0.17
CA SER A 53 -11.55 18.09 0.40
C SER A 53 -11.95 18.29 1.87
N ASP A 54 -13.14 17.83 2.23
CA ASP A 54 -13.61 17.72 3.61
C ASP A 54 -13.00 16.50 4.30
N ARG A 55 -12.15 16.74 5.30
CA ARG A 55 -11.48 15.71 6.08
C ARG A 55 -12.41 14.98 7.06
N SER A 56 -13.60 15.51 7.33
CA SER A 56 -14.58 14.83 8.18
C SER A 56 -15.31 13.69 7.46
N ARG A 57 -15.18 13.63 6.12
CA ARG A 57 -15.84 12.65 5.27
C ARG A 57 -14.87 11.58 4.79
N ASP A 58 -15.29 10.33 4.87
CA ASP A 58 -14.55 9.19 4.31
C ASP A 58 -15.12 8.79 2.94
N SER A 59 -14.59 9.42 1.89
CA SER A 59 -14.94 9.11 0.49
C SER A 59 -14.71 7.64 0.10
N GLN A 60 -13.76 6.94 0.72
CA GLN A 60 -13.50 5.53 0.41
C GLN A 60 -14.56 4.63 1.04
N LEU A 61 -14.98 4.93 2.28
CA LEU A 61 -16.08 4.24 2.94
C LEU A 61 -17.40 4.40 2.19
N ASP A 62 -17.75 5.64 1.82
CA ASP A 62 -18.97 5.95 1.06
C ASP A 62 -19.02 5.12 -0.24
N ARG A 63 -17.93 5.11 -1.01
CA ARG A 63 -17.84 4.36 -2.26
C ARG A 63 -17.90 2.84 -2.03
N ALA A 64 -17.30 2.35 -0.95
CA ALA A 64 -17.37 0.93 -0.60
C ALA A 64 -18.80 0.48 -0.30
N LEU A 65 -19.55 1.27 0.47
CA LEU A 65 -20.94 0.97 0.81
C LEU A 65 -21.85 0.94 -0.42
N GLU A 66 -21.66 1.87 -1.36
CA GLU A 66 -22.41 1.90 -2.62
C GLU A 66 -22.19 0.62 -3.45
N LEU A 67 -20.92 0.23 -3.64
CA LEU A 67 -20.56 -0.97 -4.40
C LEU A 67 -21.07 -2.26 -3.74
N MET A 68 -21.01 -2.34 -2.40
CA MET A 68 -21.52 -3.49 -1.67
C MET A 68 -23.04 -3.62 -1.82
N LYS A 69 -23.79 -2.51 -1.74
CA LYS A 69 -25.25 -2.51 -1.98
C LYS A 69 -25.59 -2.98 -3.40
N GLN A 70 -24.83 -2.53 -4.40
CA GLN A 70 -25.01 -2.97 -5.80
C GLN A 70 -24.77 -4.47 -5.98
N ARG A 71 -23.76 -5.03 -5.31
CA ARG A 71 -23.44 -6.47 -5.37
C ARG A 71 -24.42 -7.37 -4.62
N ILE A 72 -25.12 -6.84 -3.61
CA ILE A 72 -26.12 -7.59 -2.83
C ILE A 72 -27.50 -7.51 -3.48
N ALA A 73 -27.79 -6.43 -4.20
CA ALA A 73 -29.08 -6.20 -4.86
C ALA A 73 -29.22 -6.90 -6.23
N GLY A 74 -28.16 -7.55 -6.73
CA GLY A 74 -28.18 -8.39 -7.94
C GLY A 74 -28.02 -9.85 -7.59
#